data_AF-A0A8J7J138-F1
#
_entry.id   AF-A0A8J7J138-F1
#
_cell.length_a   1.000
_cell.length_b   1.000
_cell.length_c   1.000
_cell.angle_alpha   90.00
_cell.angle_beta   90.00
_cell.angle_gamma   90.00
#
_symmetry.space_group_name_H-M   'P 1'
#
loop_
_entity.id
_entity.type
_entity.pdbx_description
1 polymer ?
#
loop_
_entity_poly.entity_id
_entity_poly.type
_entity_poly.pdbx_seq_one_letter_code
_entity_poly.pdbx_strand_id
1 'polypeptide(L)' 'MTKNRDKQIEKLEKLVEVMSTLVSQEFTGHLKINFSQGGIGRVEKFEEILKLSSN' A
#
# COMPACT_ATOMS: atom_id res chain seq x y z
N MET A 1 -23.62 -1.92 -15.56
CA MET A 1 -22.28 -1.37 -15.86
C MET A 1 -21.54 -0.82 -14.62
N THR A 2 -22.10 -0.88 -13.40
CA THR A 2 -21.54 -0.30 -12.16
C THR A 2 -20.53 -1.17 -11.39
N LYS A 3 -20.65 -2.50 -11.46
CA LYS A 3 -19.84 -3.46 -10.67
C LYS A 3 -18.30 -3.27 -10.73
N ASN A 4 -17.76 -2.76 -11.83
CA ASN A 4 -16.31 -2.58 -11.97
C ASN A 4 -15.79 -1.34 -11.25
N ARG A 5 -16.59 -0.28 -11.18
CA ARG A 5 -16.23 0.95 -10.46
C ARG A 5 -16.24 0.71 -8.96
N ASP A 6 -17.24 0.01 -8.45
CA ASP A 6 -17.37 -0.31 -7.02
C ASP A 6 -16.16 -1.13 -6.54
N LYS A 7 -15.74 -2.12 -7.35
CA LYS A 7 -14.51 -2.90 -7.08
C LYS A 7 -13.23 -2.06 -7.08
N GLN A 8 -13.15 -1.00 -7.89
CA GLN A 8 -12.00 -0.11 -7.89
C GLN A 8 -11.98 0.77 -6.64
N ILE A 9 -13.15 1.27 -6.22
CA ILE A 9 -13.30 2.04 -4.98
C ILE A 9 -12.90 1.18 -3.78
N GLU A 10 -13.40 -0.06 -3.69
CA GLU A 10 -13.05 -0.98 -2.59
C GLU A 10 -11.53 -1.22 -2.49
N LYS A 11 -10.83 -1.34 -3.63
CA LYS A 11 -9.37 -1.48 -3.67
C LYS A 11 -8.65 -0.22 -3.20
N LEU A 12 -9.19 0.96 -3.50
CA LEU A 12 -8.64 2.23 -3.04
C LEU A 12 -8.82 2.40 -1.53
N GLU A 13 -10.00 2.06 -1.01
CA GLU A 13 -10.30 2.09 0.43
C GLU A 13 -9.34 1.18 1.20
N LYS A 14 -9.14 -0.06 0.72
CA LYS A 14 -8.15 -1.00 1.29
C LYS A 14 -6.73 -0.46 1.25
N LEU A 15 -6.34 0.22 0.17
CA LEU A 15 -5.01 0.83 0.08
C LEU A 15 -4.83 1.94 1.14
N VAL A 16 -5.86 2.78 1.34
CA VAL A 16 -5.84 3.83 2.37
C VAL A 16 -5.72 3.24 3.77
N GLU A 17 -6.44 2.16 4.06
CA GLU A 17 -6.36 1.44 5.34
C GLU A 17 -4.95 0.89 5.59
N VAL A 18 -4.35 0.25 4.58
CA VAL A 18 -2.97 -0.25 4.65
C VAL A 18 -1.99 0.90 4.88
N MET A 19 -2.09 2.00 4.12
CA MET A 19 -1.22 3.16 4.29
C MET A 19 -1.36 3.77 5.69
N SER A 20 -2.57 3.87 6.22
CA SER A 20 -2.83 4.38 7.58
C SER A 20 -2.17 3.50 8.64
N THR A 21 -2.25 2.18 8.47
CA THR A 21 -1.60 1.21 9.35
C THR A 21 -0.08 1.37 9.33
N LEU A 22 0.52 1.50 8.14
CA LEU A 22 1.96 1.69 7.99
C LEU A 22 2.45 2.98 8.66
N VAL A 23 1.69 4.09 8.50
CA VAL A 23 1.99 5.35 9.19
C VAL A 23 1.94 5.16 10.71
N SER A 24 0.90 4.49 11.23
CA SER A 24 0.78 4.26 12.68
C SER A 24 1.85 3.33 13.28
N GLN A 25 2.43 2.46 12.45
CA GLN A 25 3.47 1.51 12.84
C GLN A 25 4.89 2.06 12.60
N GLU A 26 5.01 3.36 12.29
CA GLU A 26 6.28 4.02 12.01
C GLU A 26 7.08 3.28 10.91
N PHE A 27 6.38 2.79 9.89
CA PHE A 27 6.97 2.04 8.79
C PHE A 27 8.12 2.81 8.13
N THR A 28 9.27 2.15 8.02
CA THR A 28 10.45 2.63 7.32
C THR A 28 10.65 1.82 6.04
N GLY A 29 10.67 2.49 4.90
CA GLY A 29 10.82 1.88 3.58
C GLY A 29 9.90 2.51 2.55
N HIS A 30 9.47 1.72 1.55
CA HIS A 30 8.58 2.22 0.50
C HIS A 30 7.54 1.19 0.04
N LEU A 31 6.44 1.72 -0.53
CA LEU A 31 5.43 0.93 -1.23
C LEU A 31 5.58 1.09 -2.74
N LYS A 32 5.39 0.01 -3.49
CA LYS A 32 5.25 0.03 -4.94
C LYS A 32 3.85 -0.40 -5.33
N ILE A 33 3.12 0.49 -6.00
CA ILE A 33 1.76 0.24 -6.47
C ILE A 33 1.82 0.05 -7.98
N ASN A 34 1.42 -1.13 -8.44
CA ASN A 34 1.35 -1.48 -9.85
C ASN A 34 -0.11 -1.40 -10.30
N PHE A 35 -0.34 -0.61 -11.36
CA PHE A 35 -1.64 -0.47 -11.99
C PHE A 35 -1.75 -1.41 -13.19
N SER A 36 -2.96 -1.93 -13.43
CA SER A 36 -3.31 -2.70 -14.62
C SER A 36 -4.66 -2.24 -15.14
N GLN A 37 -4.73 -1.90 -16.43
CA GLN A 37 -5.94 -1.36 -17.08
C GLN A 37 -6.62 -0.23 -16.28
N GLY A 38 -5.81 0.67 -15.70
CA GLY A 38 -6.31 1.82 -14.92
C GLY A 38 -6.82 1.49 -13.52
N GLY A 39 -6.74 0.23 -13.06
CA GLY A 39 -7.05 -0.16 -11.68
C GLY A 39 -5.83 -0.64 -10.90
N ILE A 40 -5.94 -0.69 -9.57
CA ILE A 40 -4.89 -1.26 -8.72
C ILE A 40 -4.79 -2.78 -8.99
N GLY A 41 -3.61 -3.20 -9.45
CA GLY A 41 -3.28 -4.59 -9.72
C GLY A 41 -2.56 -5.25 -8.54
N ARG A 42 -1.42 -4.68 -8.14
CA ARG A 42 -0.55 -5.24 -7.09
C ARG A 42 0.07 -4.14 -6.24
N VAL A 43 0.08 -4.33 -4.92
CA VAL A 43 0.78 -3.46 -3.97
C VAL A 43 1.90 -4.29 -3.33
N GLU A 44 3.12 -3.79 -3.37
CA GLU A 44 4.32 -4.43 -2.82
C GLU A 44 4.88 -3.53 -1.71
N LYS A 45 5.30 -4.12 -0.59
CA LYS A 45 5.90 -3.43 0.56
C LYS A 45 7.37 -3.82 0.69
N PHE A 46 8.24 -2.84 0.80
CA PHE A 46 9.68 -3.02 0.99
C PHE A 46 10.09 -2.32 2.27
N GLU A 47 10.44 -3.10 3.30
CA GLU A 47 10.88 -2.59 4.60
C GLU A 47 12.38 -2.34 4.61
N GLU A 48 12.76 -1.18 5.15
CA GLU A 48 14.14 -0.82 5.45
C GLU A 48 14.37 -0.99 6.94
N ILE A 49 15.14 -2.01 7.32
CA ILE A 49 15.53 -2.22 8.71
C ILE A 49 16.73 -1.29 9.00
N LEU A 50 16.47 -0.17 9.68
CA LEU A 50 17.52 0.62 10.29
C LEU A 50 18.13 -0.22 11.42
N LYS A 51 19.28 -0.87 11.15
CA LYS A 51 20.09 -1.43 12.23
C LYS A 51 20.56 -0.25 13.06
N LEU A 52 19.96 -0.05 14.23
CA LEU A 52 20.57 0.77 15.27
C LEU A 52 21.95 0.17 15.51
N SER A 53 22.99 0.86 15.05
CA SER A 53 24.36 0.51 15.37
C SER A 53 24.52 0.71 16.88
N SER A 54 24.30 -0.36 17.64
CA SER A 54 24.69 -0.42 19.03
C SER A 54 26.22 -0.32 19.06
N ASN A 55 26.72 0.88 19.31
CA ASN A 55 28.11 1.11 19.72
C ASN A 55 28.26 0.81 21.20
#